data_AF-A0A0B8NVW1-F1
#
_entry.id   AF-A0A0B8NVW1-F1
#
_cell.length_a   1.000
_cell.length_b   1.000
_cell.length_c   1.000
_cell.angle_alpha   90.00
_cell.angle_beta   90.00
_cell.angle_gamma   90.00
#
_symmetry.space_group_name_H-M   'P 1'
#
loop_
_entity.id
_entity.type
_entity.pdbx_description
1 polymer ?
#
loop_
_entity_poly.entity_id
_entity_poly.type
_entity_poly.pdbx_seq_one_letter_code
_entity_poly.pdbx_strand_id
1 'polypeptide(L)'
;MFQYAILANPGHNRIYFDTAVKIACSELKAILDSMGLTVTEVTEKEIGLPAALVFESEQELNEAQLTRISASSIYYAIFQVVEGGLLKPLQPTPFNTFPESMSQILRYTGKTNEQFTRLMVNLGLSAAATNSEQKCLMDPMCGKGTTLYEGLIQG
;
A
#
# COMPACT_ATOMS: atom_id res chain seq x y z
N MET A 1 -5.40 12.10 18.83
CA MET A 1 -4.56 11.02 18.30
C MET A 1 -5.48 9.90 17.87
N PHE A 2 -5.37 9.49 16.61
CA PHE A 2 -6.18 8.46 15.98
C PHE A 2 -5.29 7.27 15.68
N GLN A 3 -5.75 6.07 15.99
CA GLN A 3 -5.01 4.84 15.75
C GLN A 3 -5.68 4.05 14.63
N TYR A 4 -4.86 3.52 13.73
CA TYR A 4 -5.30 2.79 12.56
C TYR A 4 -4.59 1.45 12.49
N ALA A 5 -5.30 0.45 11.96
CA ALA A 5 -4.77 -0.89 11.74
C ALA A 5 -5.06 -1.34 10.31
N ILE A 6 -4.04 -1.80 9.61
CA ILE A 6 -4.14 -2.39 8.28
C ILE A 6 -3.99 -3.90 8.42
N LEU A 7 -4.97 -4.65 7.93
CA LEU A 7 -4.82 -6.08 7.71
C LEU A 7 -3.90 -6.29 6.52
N ALA A 8 -2.74 -6.91 6.73
CA ALA A 8 -1.83 -7.25 5.65
C ALA A 8 -2.38 -8.41 4.80
N ASN A 9 -2.36 -8.24 3.48
CA ASN A 9 -2.66 -9.28 2.51
C ASN A 9 -1.51 -10.30 2.50
N PRO A 10 -1.76 -11.57 2.85
CA PRO A 10 -0.72 -12.61 2.84
C PRO A 10 -0.13 -12.90 1.45
N GLY A 11 -0.73 -12.35 0.39
CA GLY A 11 -0.30 -12.55 -0.98
C GLY A 11 -0.30 -14.02 -1.38
N HIS A 12 0.50 -14.35 -2.41
CA HIS A 12 0.62 -15.71 -2.94
C HIS A 12 1.68 -16.57 -2.22
N ASN A 13 2.57 -15.97 -1.42
CA ASN A 13 3.76 -16.65 -0.88
C ASN A 13 3.91 -16.47 0.64
N ARG A 14 3.18 -17.29 1.40
CA ARG A 14 3.19 -17.27 2.88
C ARG A 14 4.56 -17.51 3.51
N ILE A 15 5.49 -18.16 2.80
CA ILE A 15 6.84 -18.46 3.30
C ILE A 15 7.65 -17.20 3.61
N TYR A 16 7.44 -16.13 2.84
CA TYR A 16 8.18 -14.87 2.97
C TYR A 16 7.36 -13.75 3.61
N PHE A 17 6.20 -14.09 4.16
CA PHE A 17 5.23 -13.10 4.61
C PHE A 17 5.80 -12.19 5.70
N ASP A 18 6.45 -12.74 6.73
CA ASP A 18 7.06 -11.95 7.81
C ASP A 18 8.12 -10.97 7.29
N THR A 19 8.83 -11.35 6.22
CA THR A 19 9.80 -10.44 5.58
C THR A 19 9.09 -9.38 4.76
N ALA A 20 8.04 -9.75 4.02
CA ALA A 20 7.23 -8.82 3.24
C ALA A 20 6.58 -7.75 4.12
N VAL A 21 6.07 -8.13 5.30
CA VAL A 21 5.49 -7.21 6.30
C VAL A 21 6.48 -6.13 6.72
N LYS A 22 7.75 -6.48 6.98
CA LYS A 22 8.80 -5.51 7.35
C LYS A 22 9.08 -4.49 6.24
N ILE A 23 9.12 -4.94 4.99
CA ILE A 23 9.34 -4.05 3.85
C ILE A 23 8.10 -3.18 3.63
N ALA A 24 6.89 -3.74 3.78
CA ALA A 24 5.64 -3.02 3.66
C ALA A 24 5.46 -1.94 4.75
N CYS A 25 5.96 -2.15 5.98
CA CYS A 25 6.03 -1.07 6.98
C CYS A 25 6.83 0.13 6.45
N SER A 26 7.93 -0.12 5.74
CA SER A 26 8.78 0.94 5.18
C SER A 26 8.09 1.65 4.01
N GLU A 27 7.38 0.90 3.16
CA GLU A 27 6.53 1.47 2.11
C GLU A 27 5.44 2.37 2.71
N LEU A 28 4.71 1.89 3.72
CA LEU A 28 3.64 2.64 4.35
C LEU A 28 4.16 3.93 5.00
N LYS A 29 5.33 3.86 5.67
CA LYS A 29 6.01 5.05 6.19
C LYS A 29 6.29 6.08 5.10
N ALA A 30 6.83 5.65 3.95
CA ALA A 30 7.10 6.55 2.83
C ALA A 30 5.82 7.17 2.24
N ILE A 31 4.74 6.38 2.15
CA ILE A 31 3.41 6.87 1.72
C ILE A 31 2.91 7.94 2.68
N LEU A 32 2.89 7.67 3.98
CA LEU A 32 2.40 8.59 5.02
C LEU A 32 3.21 9.89 5.03
N ASP A 33 4.54 9.80 4.99
CA ASP A 33 5.44 10.94 4.96
C ASP A 33 5.22 11.82 3.72
N SER A 34 5.04 11.20 2.54
CA SER A 34 4.77 11.93 1.30
C SER A 34 3.45 12.73 1.30
N MET A 35 2.55 12.43 2.25
CA MET A 35 1.29 13.15 2.46
C MET A 35 1.35 14.17 3.62
N GLY A 36 2.54 14.39 4.20
CA GLY A 36 2.76 15.27 5.35
C GLY A 36 2.22 14.72 6.67
N LEU A 37 1.87 13.43 6.74
CA LEU A 37 1.46 12.79 7.99
C LEU A 37 2.71 12.42 8.79
N THR A 38 2.95 13.13 9.88
CA THR A 38 3.99 12.75 10.83
C THR A 38 3.49 11.58 11.65
N VAL A 39 4.01 10.39 11.35
CA VAL A 39 3.66 9.15 12.04
C VAL A 39 4.86 8.69 12.85
N THR A 40 4.64 8.48 14.15
CA THR A 40 5.69 8.09 15.11
C THR A 40 6.30 6.73 14.79
N GLU A 41 5.46 5.74 14.48
CA GLU A 41 5.90 4.41 14.08
C GLU A 41 4.82 3.68 13.28
N VAL A 42 5.26 2.85 12.33
CA VAL A 42 4.44 1.81 11.69
C VAL A 42 5.04 0.49 12.15
N THR A 43 4.26 -0.30 12.89
CA THR A 43 4.72 -1.55 13.51
C THR A 43 3.73 -2.67 13.27
N GLU A 44 4.23 -3.89 13.16
CA GLU A 44 3.41 -5.07 13.30
C GLU A 44 2.98 -5.23 14.77
N LYS A 45 1.67 -5.35 15.01
CA LYS A 45 1.13 -5.54 16.36
C LYS A 45 -0.12 -6.37 16.33
N GLU A 46 -0.15 -7.44 17.11
CA GLU A 46 -1.36 -8.24 17.29
C GLU A 46 -2.36 -7.48 18.17
N ILE A 47 -3.44 -6.99 17.55
CA ILE A 47 -4.53 -6.25 18.21
C ILE A 47 -5.86 -7.01 18.15
N GLY A 48 -5.81 -8.34 18.16
CA GLY A 48 -6.94 -9.21 17.81
C GLY A 48 -7.17 -9.34 16.29
N LEU A 49 -6.23 -8.83 15.50
CA LEU A 49 -6.17 -8.96 14.05
C LEU A 49 -4.78 -9.52 13.68
N PRO A 50 -4.70 -10.68 13.00
CA PRO A 50 -3.40 -11.25 12.61
C PRO A 50 -2.74 -10.38 11.54
N ALA A 51 -1.41 -10.32 11.58
CA ALA A 51 -0.60 -9.56 10.61
C ALA A 51 -1.05 -8.09 10.45
N ALA A 52 -1.43 -7.47 11.56
CA ALA A 52 -1.89 -6.10 11.56
C ALA A 52 -0.71 -5.13 11.61
N LEU A 53 -0.69 -4.20 10.66
CA LEU A 53 0.19 -3.03 10.68
C LEU A 53 -0.54 -1.89 11.37
N VAL A 54 0.00 -1.41 12.48
CA VAL A 54 -0.60 -0.35 13.29
C VAL A 54 0.23 0.91 13.20
N PHE A 55 -0.46 2.05 13.09
CA PHE A 55 0.14 3.37 13.14
C PHE A 55 -0.82 4.39 13.75
N GLU A 56 -0.27 5.53 14.13
CA GLU A 56 -1.01 6.61 14.78
C GLU A 56 -0.83 7.93 14.03
N SER A 57 -1.88 8.73 14.01
CA SER A 57 -1.91 10.06 13.40
C SER A 57 -2.48 11.09 14.38
N GLU A 58 -2.00 12.32 14.33
CA GLU A 58 -2.54 13.41 15.16
C GLU A 58 -3.96 13.79 14.73
N GLN A 59 -4.21 13.76 13.42
CA GLN A 59 -5.46 14.12 12.76
C GLN A 59 -6.13 12.90 12.15
N GLU A 60 -7.46 12.98 11.97
CA GLU A 60 -8.21 11.95 11.28
C GLU A 60 -7.81 11.92 9.79
N LEU A 61 -7.63 10.72 9.24
CA LEU A 61 -7.29 10.54 7.83
C LEU A 61 -8.43 11.03 6.94
N ASN A 62 -8.09 11.87 5.97
CA ASN A 62 -9.02 12.27 4.92
C ASN A 62 -9.13 11.20 3.82
N GLU A 63 -10.08 11.37 2.90
CA GLU A 63 -10.35 10.41 1.83
C GLU A 63 -9.14 10.18 0.92
N ALA A 64 -8.42 11.24 0.53
CA ALA A 64 -7.24 11.12 -0.33
C ALA A 64 -6.11 10.32 0.34
N GLN A 65 -5.92 10.51 1.65
CA GLN A 65 -4.96 9.75 2.44
C GLN A 65 -5.36 8.28 2.55
N LEU A 66 -6.63 8.00 2.82
CA LEU A 66 -7.14 6.62 2.85
C LEU A 66 -6.97 5.91 1.51
N THR A 67 -7.29 6.58 0.40
CA THR A 67 -7.09 6.06 -0.96
C THR A 67 -5.62 5.79 -1.26
N ARG A 68 -4.70 6.66 -0.81
CA ARG A 68 -3.27 6.42 -1.02
C ARG A 68 -2.74 5.27 -0.16
N ILE A 69 -3.22 5.12 1.07
CA ILE A 69 -2.87 4.00 1.95
C ILE A 69 -3.38 2.66 1.38
N SER A 70 -4.59 2.65 0.82
CA SER A 70 -5.17 1.44 0.21
C SER A 70 -4.41 0.97 -1.05
N ALA A 71 -3.60 1.85 -1.66
CA ALA A 71 -2.73 1.51 -2.77
C ALA A 71 -1.43 0.77 -2.36
N SER A 72 -1.11 0.65 -1.06
CA SER A 72 0.10 -0.03 -0.59
C SER A 72 0.14 -1.50 -0.99
N SER A 73 1.34 -2.05 -1.20
CA SER A 73 1.52 -3.40 -1.77
C SER A 73 0.96 -4.54 -0.91
N ILE A 74 0.79 -4.31 0.39
CA ILE A 74 0.30 -5.30 1.35
C ILE A 74 -1.14 -5.03 1.80
N TYR A 75 -1.82 -4.00 1.27
CA TYR A 75 -3.16 -3.64 1.74
C TYR A 75 -4.18 -4.76 1.51
N TYR A 76 -4.99 -5.05 2.54
CA TYR A 76 -6.20 -5.86 2.41
C TYR A 76 -7.43 -5.13 2.93
N ALA A 77 -7.34 -4.57 4.12
CA ALA A 77 -8.39 -3.76 4.75
C ALA A 77 -7.77 -2.80 5.77
N ILE A 78 -8.46 -1.70 6.07
CA ILE A 78 -8.07 -0.73 7.11
C ILE A 78 -9.20 -0.50 8.11
N PHE A 79 -8.82 -0.34 9.37
CA PHE A 79 -9.71 -0.11 10.49
C PHE A 79 -9.21 1.09 11.29
N GLN A 80 -10.13 1.87 11.82
CA GLN A 80 -9.86 2.78 12.93
C GLN A 80 -10.00 1.98 14.24
N VAL A 81 -9.00 2.06 15.11
CA VAL A 81 -9.07 1.50 16.46
C VAL A 81 -9.75 2.53 17.36
N VAL A 82 -10.95 2.22 17.83
CA VAL A 82 -11.75 3.09 18.70
C VAL A 82 -11.75 2.59 20.15
N GLU A 83 -12.50 3.26 21.02
CA GLU A 83 -12.57 2.95 22.45
C GLU A 83 -12.85 1.45 22.70
N GLY A 84 -12.16 0.89 23.70
CA GLY A 84 -12.25 -0.54 24.03
C GLY A 84 -11.52 -1.47 23.06
N GLY A 85 -10.74 -0.94 22.11
CA GLY A 85 -10.00 -1.74 21.12
C GLY A 85 -10.88 -2.26 19.98
N LEU A 86 -12.07 -1.67 19.78
CA LEU A 86 -12.96 -2.05 18.69
C LEU A 86 -12.39 -1.59 17.35
N LEU A 87 -12.48 -2.47 16.35
CA LEU A 87 -12.04 -2.21 14.99
C LEU A 87 -13.21 -1.70 14.16
N LYS A 88 -13.25 -0.39 13.91
CA LYS A 88 -14.24 0.22 13.01
C LYS A 88 -13.72 0.16 11.58
N PRO A 89 -14.34 -0.61 10.66
CA PRO A 89 -13.87 -0.69 9.28
C PRO A 89 -14.00 0.67 8.59
N LEU A 90 -13.00 1.04 7.81
CA LEU A 90 -13.07 2.19 6.91
C LEU A 90 -13.19 1.69 5.47
N GLN A 91 -13.84 2.47 4.61
CA GLN A 91 -14.03 2.15 3.20
C GLN A 91 -13.32 3.20 2.34
N PRO A 92 -12.02 3.04 2.05
CA PRO A 92 -11.32 3.91 1.12
C PRO A 92 -11.97 3.85 -0.26
N THR A 93 -11.97 4.99 -0.96
CA THR A 93 -12.30 5.03 -2.38
C THR A 93 -11.27 4.19 -3.15
N PRO A 94 -11.67 3.40 -4.16
CA PRO A 94 -10.72 2.64 -4.97
C PRO A 94 -9.67 3.56 -5.59
N PHE A 95 -8.39 3.23 -5.38
CA PHE A 95 -7.28 3.98 -5.98
C PHE A 95 -7.08 3.66 -7.45
N ASN A 96 -7.63 2.53 -7.91
CA ASN A 96 -7.22 1.89 -9.13
C ASN A 96 -8.13 2.23 -10.32
N THR A 97 -7.52 2.61 -11.44
CA THR A 97 -8.21 2.82 -12.73
C THR A 97 -8.54 1.50 -13.40
N PHE A 98 -7.66 0.50 -13.25
CA PHE A 98 -7.84 -0.85 -13.77
C PHE A 98 -7.76 -1.89 -12.64
N PRO A 99 -8.33 -3.11 -12.83
CA PRO A 99 -8.28 -4.15 -11.82
C PRO A 99 -6.83 -4.58 -11.53
N GLU A 100 -6.51 -4.78 -10.25
CA GLU A 100 -5.19 -5.26 -9.83
C GLU A 100 -4.80 -6.61 -10.43
N SER A 101 -5.80 -7.42 -10.78
CA SER A 101 -5.60 -8.74 -11.37
C SER A 101 -4.96 -8.69 -12.76
N MET A 102 -4.87 -7.51 -13.39
CA MET A 102 -4.22 -7.32 -14.69
C MET A 102 -2.75 -7.76 -14.69
N SER A 103 -2.01 -7.50 -13.59
CA SER A 103 -0.62 -7.94 -13.45
C SER A 103 -0.49 -9.40 -12.99
N GLN A 104 -1.58 -10.01 -12.49
CA GLN A 104 -1.60 -11.35 -11.88
C GLN A 104 -2.11 -12.45 -12.83
N ILE A 105 -3.05 -12.17 -13.73
CA ILE A 105 -3.74 -13.17 -14.58
C ILE A 105 -2.94 -13.53 -15.85
N LEU A 106 -1.69 -13.09 -15.96
CA LEU A 106 -0.88 -13.33 -17.15
C LEU A 106 -0.61 -14.83 -17.35
N ARG A 107 -0.97 -15.36 -18.54
CA ARG A 107 -0.71 -16.76 -18.94
C ARG A 107 0.77 -17.16 -18.81
N TYR A 108 1.65 -16.18 -18.99
CA TYR A 108 3.08 -16.31 -18.75
C TYR A 108 3.49 -15.23 -17.75
N THR A 109 3.61 -15.62 -16.48
CA THR A 109 4.07 -14.71 -15.44
C THR A 109 5.50 -14.25 -15.76
N GLY A 110 5.74 -12.95 -15.56
CA GLY A 110 7.11 -12.42 -15.60
C GLY A 110 7.95 -13.04 -14.47
N LYS A 111 9.27 -12.87 -14.55
CA LYS A 111 10.15 -13.19 -13.41
C LYS A 111 9.98 -12.20 -12.25
N THR A 112 9.44 -11.03 -12.55
CA THR A 112 9.23 -9.94 -11.59
C THR A 112 7.92 -10.14 -10.85
N ASN A 113 7.98 -10.15 -9.53
CA ASN A 113 6.82 -10.23 -8.65
C ASN A 113 6.03 -8.91 -8.68
N GLU A 114 4.72 -9.01 -8.90
CA GLU A 114 3.80 -7.90 -9.05
C GLU A 114 3.66 -7.05 -7.77
N GLN A 115 3.62 -7.69 -6.59
CA GLN A 115 3.54 -6.97 -5.32
C GLN A 115 4.82 -6.17 -5.06
N PHE A 116 5.99 -6.75 -5.37
CA PHE A 116 7.27 -6.04 -5.27
C PHE A 116 7.34 -4.87 -6.27
N THR A 117 6.88 -5.06 -7.51
CA THR A 117 6.80 -3.96 -8.48
C THR A 117 5.88 -2.84 -7.99
N ARG A 118 4.71 -3.17 -7.43
CA ARG A 118 3.81 -2.18 -6.82
C ARG A 118 4.49 -1.40 -5.72
N LEU A 119 5.17 -2.09 -4.82
CA LEU A 119 5.93 -1.47 -3.73
C LEU A 119 6.94 -0.46 -4.27
N MET A 120 7.71 -0.84 -5.31
CA MET A 120 8.68 0.05 -5.94
C MET A 120 8.04 1.26 -6.61
N VAL A 121 6.90 1.08 -7.30
CA VAL A 121 6.12 2.18 -7.89
C VAL A 121 5.65 3.14 -6.81
N ASN A 122 5.12 2.63 -5.70
CA ASN A 122 4.66 3.44 -4.58
C ASN A 122 5.77 4.24 -3.92
N LEU A 123 6.93 3.62 -3.67
CA LEU A 123 8.11 4.31 -3.17
C LEU A 123 8.56 5.42 -4.12
N GLY A 124 8.59 5.15 -5.43
CA GLY A 124 8.92 6.16 -6.44
C GLY A 124 7.94 7.34 -6.42
N LEU A 125 6.63 7.07 -6.35
CA LEU A 125 5.59 8.08 -6.27
C LEU A 125 5.66 8.93 -4.99
N SER A 126 6.04 8.32 -3.86
CA SER A 126 6.23 8.98 -2.57
C SER A 126 7.50 9.83 -2.52
N ALA A 127 8.57 9.40 -3.19
CA ALA A 127 9.82 10.16 -3.28
C ALA A 127 9.79 11.24 -4.38
N ALA A 128 8.83 11.17 -5.32
CA ALA A 128 8.71 12.11 -6.43
C ALA A 128 8.28 13.50 -5.93
N ALA A 129 9.27 14.38 -5.68
CA ALA A 129 9.04 15.80 -5.42
C ALA A 129 8.80 16.54 -6.74
N THR A 130 7.57 16.50 -7.24
CA THR A 130 7.16 17.19 -8.48
C THR A 130 5.81 17.88 -8.30
N ASN A 131 5.65 19.04 -8.92
CA ASN A 131 4.39 19.79 -8.97
C ASN A 131 3.54 19.40 -10.20
N SER A 132 3.93 18.36 -10.93
CA SER A 132 3.17 17.92 -12.10
C SER A 132 1.83 17.32 -11.67
N GLU A 133 0.76 17.79 -12.29
CA GLU A 133 -0.60 17.25 -12.09
C GLU A 133 -0.69 15.78 -12.51
N GLN A 134 0.13 15.35 -13.48
CA GLN A 134 0.19 13.98 -13.96
C GLN A 134 1.61 13.41 -13.79
N LYS A 135 1.72 12.30 -13.07
CA LYS A 135 2.98 11.58 -12.91
C LYS A 135 3.13 10.55 -14.02
N CYS A 136 4.27 10.56 -14.70
CA CYS A 136 4.56 9.63 -15.80
C CYS A 136 5.55 8.55 -15.35
N LEU A 137 5.17 7.28 -15.51
CA LEU A 137 6.03 6.13 -15.25
C LEU A 137 6.63 5.61 -16.55
N MET A 138 7.97 5.59 -16.64
CA MET A 138 8.68 5.08 -17.82
C MET A 138 9.25 3.69 -17.55
N ASP A 139 8.96 2.74 -18.44
CA ASP A 139 9.47 1.37 -18.38
C ASP A 139 10.26 1.04 -19.66
N PRO A 140 11.55 1.42 -19.73
CA PRO A 140 12.35 1.26 -20.94
C PRO A 140 12.70 -0.22 -21.25
N MET A 141 12.51 -1.12 -20.29
CA MET A 141 12.86 -2.54 -20.39
C MET A 141 11.65 -3.42 -20.06
N CYS A 142 10.53 -3.14 -20.74
CA CYS A 142 9.22 -3.55 -20.28
C CYS A 142 8.95 -5.06 -20.24
N GLY A 143 9.74 -5.91 -20.92
CA GLY A 143 9.62 -7.36 -20.82
C GLY A 143 8.18 -7.85 -21.03
N LYS A 144 7.54 -8.37 -19.97
CA LYS A 144 6.12 -8.81 -19.97
C LYS A 144 5.12 -7.74 -19.50
N GLY A 145 5.59 -6.54 -19.18
CA GLY A 145 4.79 -5.37 -18.87
C GLY A 145 4.40 -5.21 -17.41
N THR A 146 5.02 -5.90 -16.45
CA THR A 146 4.63 -5.81 -15.02
C THR A 146 4.59 -4.37 -14.52
N THR A 147 5.63 -3.58 -14.76
CA THR A 147 5.67 -2.15 -14.36
C THR A 147 4.63 -1.32 -15.10
N LEU A 148 4.45 -1.56 -16.41
CA LEU A 148 3.41 -0.92 -17.20
C LEU A 148 2.02 -1.19 -16.63
N TYR A 149 1.70 -2.45 -16.29
CA TYR A 149 0.41 -2.82 -15.71
C TYR A 149 0.22 -2.21 -14.33
N GLU A 150 1.23 -2.21 -13.47
CA GLU A 150 1.15 -1.55 -12.17
C GLU A 150 0.96 -0.02 -12.30
N GLY A 151 1.57 0.61 -13.30
CA GLY A 151 1.30 2.01 -13.64
C GLY A 151 -0.15 2.23 -14.08
N LEU A 152 -0.66 1.42 -15.02
CA LEU A 152 -2.05 1.50 -15.49
C LEU A 152 -3.05 1.28 -14.35
N ILE A 153 -2.80 0.31 -13.46
CA ILE A 153 -3.63 0.08 -12.28
C ILE A 153 -3.74 1.35 -11.45
N GLN A 154 -2.65 2.09 -11.22
CA GLN A 154 -2.68 3.32 -10.42
C GLN A 154 -3.24 4.55 -11.14
N GLY A 155 -3.21 4.59 -12.48
CA GLY A 155 -3.67 5.73 -13.28
C GLY A 155 -2.56 6.68 -13.67
#